data_AF-A0A4P9YS78-F1
#
_entry.id   AF-A0A4P9YS78-F1
#
_cell.length_a   1.000
_cell.length_b   1.000
_cell.length_c   1.000
_cell.angle_alpha   90.00
_cell.angle_beta   90.00
_cell.angle_gamma   90.00
#
_symmetry.space_group_name_H-M   'P 1'
#
loop_
_entity.id
_entity.type
_entity.pdbx_description
1 polymer ?
#
loop_
_entity_poly.entity_id
_entity_poly.type
_entity_poly.pdbx_seq_one_letter_code
_entity_poly.pdbx_strand_id
1 'polypeptide(L)'
;MTRPASSGGSRPRRNRRVITQTRKVQPIPRDADGRPILPVQVGILTVINLGTVVHDREAFHNERYIWPVGYTVQRPYASMKYPDKQTIYTCSVRDGIDGPKRVENKQQQAFG
;
A
#
# COMPACT_ATOMS: atom_id res chain seq x y z
N MET A 1 -29.48 -16.44 52.58
CA MET A 1 -29.35 -15.18 51.81
C MET A 1 -28.81 -15.52 50.42
N THR A 2 -29.68 -15.58 49.41
CA THR A 2 -29.37 -15.93 48.02
C THR A 2 -29.07 -14.65 47.21
N ARG A 3 -27.96 -14.62 46.46
CA ARG A 3 -27.57 -13.49 45.58
C ARG A 3 -28.41 -13.54 44.28
N PRO A 4 -28.91 -12.42 43.74
CA PRO A 4 -29.62 -12.45 42.47
C PRO A 4 -28.64 -12.51 41.27
N ALA A 5 -29.07 -13.21 40.22
CA ALA A 5 -28.35 -13.35 38.96
C ALA A 5 -28.30 -12.02 38.19
N SER A 6 -27.13 -11.69 37.64
CA SER A 6 -26.96 -10.53 36.75
C SER A 6 -27.37 -10.89 35.33
N SER A 7 -28.32 -10.13 34.78
CA SER A 7 -28.79 -10.24 33.41
C SER A 7 -27.70 -9.77 32.44
N GLY A 8 -27.21 -10.68 31.60
CA GLY A 8 -26.23 -10.38 30.56
C GLY A 8 -26.86 -9.54 29.44
N GLY A 9 -26.64 -8.23 29.48
CA GLY A 9 -26.98 -7.34 28.36
C GLY A 9 -26.04 -7.58 27.17
N SER A 10 -26.59 -7.94 26.02
CA SER A 10 -25.86 -8.03 24.76
C SER A 10 -25.34 -6.64 24.37
N ARG A 11 -24.01 -6.49 24.32
CA ARG A 11 -23.38 -5.24 23.86
C ARG A 11 -23.81 -4.97 22.42
N PRO A 12 -24.41 -3.81 22.11
CA PRO A 12 -24.77 -3.47 20.74
C PRO A 12 -23.50 -3.40 19.90
N ARG A 13 -23.45 -4.19 18.82
CA ARG A 13 -22.40 -4.12 17.80
C ARG A 13 -22.39 -2.69 17.26
N ARG A 14 -21.35 -1.93 17.62
CA ARG A 14 -21.15 -0.56 17.13
C ARG A 14 -21.05 -0.61 15.61
N ASN A 15 -22.12 -0.21 14.93
CA ASN A 15 -22.17 -0.11 13.48
C ASN A 15 -21.18 0.99 13.06
N ARG A 16 -19.96 0.60 12.68
CA ARG A 16 -18.91 1.50 12.25
C ARG A 16 -19.27 2.00 10.85
N ARG A 17 -20.01 3.11 10.80
CA ARG A 17 -20.25 3.86 9.56
C ARG A 17 -18.90 4.07 8.86
N VAL A 18 -18.72 3.44 7.70
CA VAL A 18 -17.54 3.65 6.86
C VAL A 18 -17.71 5.03 6.25
N ILE A 19 -17.10 6.04 6.88
CA ILE A 19 -17.06 7.39 6.31
C ILE A 19 -16.11 7.32 5.11
N THR A 20 -16.65 7.29 3.90
CA THR A 20 -15.93 7.45 2.64
C THR A 20 -15.60 8.93 2.45
N GLN A 21 -14.68 9.47 3.27
CA GLN A 21 -14.12 10.78 2.94
C GLN A 21 -13.26 10.63 1.69
N THR A 22 -13.66 11.30 0.61
CA THR A 22 -12.89 11.39 -0.63
C THR A 22 -11.54 12.02 -0.32
N ARG A 23 -10.47 11.24 -0.46
CA ARG A 23 -9.10 11.74 -0.25
C ARG A 23 -8.76 12.71 -1.38
N LYS A 24 -8.30 13.91 -1.04
CA LYS A 24 -7.75 14.85 -2.03
C LYS A 24 -6.41 14.29 -2.52
N VAL A 25 -6.33 14.00 -3.81
CA VAL A 25 -5.10 13.51 -4.46
C VAL A 25 -4.27 14.72 -4.88
N GLN A 26 -2.97 14.70 -4.60
CA GLN A 26 -2.07 15.74 -5.08
C GLN A 26 -2.04 15.71 -6.62
N PRO A 27 -2.13 16.86 -7.31
CA PRO A 27 -1.97 16.91 -8.75
C PRO A 27 -0.60 16.35 -9.16
N ILE A 28 -0.57 15.51 -10.20
CA ILE A 28 0.66 14.96 -10.78
C ILE A 28 0.73 15.30 -12.27
N PRO A 29 1.95 15.46 -12.84
CA PRO A 29 2.12 15.64 -14.27
C PRO A 29 1.50 14.48 -15.08
N ARG A 30 0.86 14.83 -16.19
CA ARG A 30 0.22 13.88 -17.11
C ARG A 30 0.64 14.19 -18.54
N ASP A 31 0.68 13.16 -19.37
CA ASP A 31 0.91 13.28 -20.82
C ASP A 31 -0.35 13.79 -21.55
N ALA A 32 -0.26 13.90 -22.88
CA ALA A 32 -1.38 14.33 -23.72
C ALA A 32 -2.59 13.38 -23.64
N ASP A 33 -2.38 12.09 -23.33
CA ASP A 33 -3.42 11.09 -23.15
C ASP A 33 -4.00 11.10 -21.71
N GLY A 34 -3.53 12.02 -20.86
CA GLY A 34 -3.97 12.15 -19.47
C GLY A 34 -3.40 11.09 -18.53
N ARG A 35 -2.42 10.29 -18.97
CA ARG A 35 -1.75 9.27 -18.16
C ARG A 35 -0.64 9.92 -17.32
N PRO A 36 -0.40 9.45 -16.10
CA PRO A 36 0.70 9.94 -15.28
C PRO A 36 2.05 9.76 -15.97
N ILE A 37 2.87 10.81 -15.98
CA ILE A 37 4.26 10.71 -16.45
C ILE A 37 5.08 10.07 -15.32
N LEU A 38 5.74 8.94 -15.63
CA LEU A 38 6.57 8.19 -14.67
C LEU A 38 8.05 8.27 -15.06
N PRO A 39 8.98 8.19 -14.10
CA PRO A 39 8.76 8.08 -12.66
C PRO A 39 8.23 9.38 -12.02
N VAL A 40 7.42 9.26 -10.96
CA VAL A 40 6.87 10.42 -10.23
C VAL A 40 7.12 10.32 -8.73
N GLN A 41 7.55 11.43 -8.12
CA GLN A 41 7.75 11.50 -6.68
C GLN A 41 6.45 11.84 -5.94
N VAL A 42 6.08 11.02 -4.96
CA VAL A 42 4.91 11.18 -4.10
C VAL A 42 5.36 11.09 -2.65
N GLY A 43 5.65 12.24 -2.06
CA GLY A 43 6.26 12.33 -0.72
C GLY A 43 7.65 11.69 -0.72
N ILE A 44 7.83 10.66 0.12
CA ILE A 44 9.10 9.93 0.25
C ILE A 44 9.27 8.78 -0.75
N LEU A 45 8.23 8.47 -1.53
CA LEU A 45 8.24 7.39 -2.50
C LEU A 45 8.42 7.96 -3.90
N THR A 46 9.18 7.24 -4.74
CA THR A 46 9.19 7.47 -6.19
C THR A 46 8.46 6.32 -6.85
N VAL A 47 7.33 6.60 -7.49
CA VAL A 47 6.55 5.61 -8.24
C VAL A 47 7.21 5.40 -9.60
N ILE A 48 7.63 4.17 -9.87
CA ILE A 48 8.29 3.77 -11.11
C ILE A 48 7.28 3.18 -12.09
N ASN A 49 6.35 2.36 -11.60
CA ASN A 49 5.30 1.74 -12.41
C ASN A 49 3.99 1.65 -11.59
N LEU A 50 2.86 1.99 -12.20
CA LEU A 50 1.54 1.89 -11.56
C LEU A 50 0.95 0.47 -11.56
N GLY A 51 1.42 -0.41 -12.46
CA GLY A 51 0.92 -1.76 -12.60
C GLY A 51 -0.51 -1.84 -13.16
N THR A 52 -1.12 -3.00 -13.01
CA THR A 52 -2.46 -3.33 -13.51
C THR A 52 -3.35 -3.77 -12.36
N VAL A 53 -4.54 -3.17 -12.26
CA VAL A 53 -5.52 -3.51 -11.21
C VAL A 53 -6.16 -4.85 -11.54
N VAL A 54 -6.10 -5.77 -10.59
CA VAL A 54 -6.75 -7.09 -10.64
C VAL A 54 -8.07 -6.99 -9.88
N HIS A 55 -9.18 -6.91 -10.61
CA HIS A 55 -10.52 -6.69 -10.05
C HIS A 55 -11.34 -7.98 -9.91
N ASP A 56 -10.92 -9.05 -10.58
CA ASP A 56 -11.57 -10.37 -10.63
C ASP A 56 -11.20 -11.27 -9.45
N ARG A 57 -10.14 -10.94 -8.70
CA ARG A 57 -9.68 -11.69 -7.53
C ARG A 57 -9.75 -10.84 -6.27
N GLU A 58 -10.59 -11.27 -5.33
CA GLU A 58 -10.79 -10.58 -4.03
C GLU A 58 -9.51 -10.44 -3.22
N ALA A 59 -8.54 -11.35 -3.40
CA ALA A 59 -7.25 -11.27 -2.71
C ALA A 59 -6.43 -10.00 -3.07
N PHE A 60 -6.71 -9.35 -4.20
CA PHE A 60 -5.95 -8.19 -4.71
C PHE A 60 -6.54 -6.83 -4.34
N HIS A 61 -7.62 -6.81 -3.57
CA HIS A 61 -8.20 -5.56 -3.08
C HIS A 61 -9.00 -5.77 -1.79
N ASN A 62 -9.26 -4.68 -1.10
CA ASN A 62 -10.25 -4.63 -0.04
C ASN A 62 -10.98 -3.28 -0.09
N GLU A 63 -11.86 -3.02 0.87
CA GLU A 63 -12.63 -1.78 0.93
C GLU A 63 -11.80 -0.49 0.88
N ARG A 64 -10.51 -0.55 1.22
CA ARG A 64 -9.64 0.64 1.39
C ARG A 64 -8.42 0.67 0.47
N TYR A 65 -8.01 -0.47 -0.08
CA TYR A 65 -6.74 -0.62 -0.78
C TYR A 65 -6.87 -1.57 -1.97
N ILE A 66 -6.06 -1.30 -2.98
CA ILE A 66 -5.85 -2.18 -4.13
C ILE A 66 -4.34 -2.48 -4.22
N TRP A 67 -3.99 -3.66 -4.73
CA TRP A 67 -2.60 -4.07 -4.94
C TRP A 67 -2.37 -4.39 -6.42
N PRO A 68 -2.13 -3.38 -7.28
CA PRO A 68 -1.96 -3.62 -8.71
C PRO A 68 -0.72 -4.48 -8.99
N VAL A 69 -0.86 -5.49 -9.85
CA VAL A 69 0.26 -6.34 -10.27
C VAL A 69 1.22 -5.51 -11.12
N GLY A 70 2.52 -5.59 -10.84
CA GLY A 70 3.56 -4.79 -11.49
C GLY A 70 3.78 -3.41 -10.86
N TYR A 71 2.95 -3.00 -9.88
CA TYR A 71 3.17 -1.75 -9.15
C TYR A 71 4.56 -1.74 -8.55
N THR A 72 5.36 -0.72 -8.87
CA THR A 72 6.77 -0.63 -8.49
C THR A 72 7.09 0.75 -7.94
N VAL A 73 7.71 0.81 -6.76
CA VAL A 73 8.12 2.04 -6.10
C VAL A 73 9.54 1.93 -5.57
N GLN A 74 10.19 3.09 -5.46
CA GLN A 74 11.46 3.27 -4.82
C GLN A 74 11.32 4.11 -3.55
N ARG A 75 12.05 3.73 -2.50
CA ARG A 75 12.10 4.46 -1.23
C ARG A 75 13.55 4.57 -0.75
N PRO A 76 14.06 5.78 -0.47
CA PRO A 76 15.30 5.95 0.28
C PRO A 76 15.13 5.44 1.72
N TYR A 77 16.04 4.58 2.17
CA TYR A 77 16.05 4.08 3.54
C TYR A 77 17.46 3.67 3.97
N ALA A 78 17.66 3.42 5.28
CA ALA A 78 18.95 2.96 5.79
C ALA A 78 19.36 1.62 5.17
N SER A 79 20.63 1.49 4.81
CA SER A 79 21.19 0.26 4.28
C SER A 79 21.33 -0.78 5.38
N MET A 80 20.84 -2.00 5.12
CA MET A 80 21.08 -3.15 6.01
C MET A 80 22.53 -3.66 5.98
N LYS A 81 23.31 -3.29 4.95
CA LYS A 81 24.70 -3.74 4.79
C LYS A 81 25.70 -2.72 5.36
N TYR A 82 25.37 -1.44 5.23
CA TYR A 82 26.22 -0.34 5.65
C TYR A 82 25.38 0.60 6.53
N PRO A 83 25.40 0.45 7.86
CA PRO A 83 24.52 1.20 8.76
C PRO A 83 24.59 2.72 8.60
N ASP A 84 25.76 3.23 8.21
CA ASP A 84 26.01 4.67 8.04
C ASP A 84 25.57 5.21 6.66
N LYS A 85 25.04 4.34 5.78
CA LYS A 85 24.66 4.72 4.41
C LYS A 85 23.16 4.60 4.19
N GLN A 86 22.62 5.51 3.40
CA GLN A 86 21.29 5.34 2.80
C GLN A 86 21.40 4.55 1.49
N THR A 87 20.35 3.82 1.15
CA THR A 87 20.19 3.08 -0.10
C THR A 87 18.75 3.18 -0.58
N ILE A 88 18.53 2.89 -1.86
CA ILE A 88 17.18 2.87 -2.45
C ILE A 88 16.63 1.44 -2.40
N TYR A 89 15.48 1.26 -1.74
CA TYR A 89 14.73 0.01 -1.78
C TYR A 89 13.71 0.06 -2.90
N THR A 90 13.76 -0.92 -3.80
CA THR A 90 12.75 -1.08 -4.86
C THR A 90 11.74 -2.14 -4.42
N CYS A 91 10.50 -1.72 -4.18
CA CYS A 91 9.40 -2.60 -3.86
C CYS A 91 8.53 -2.81 -5.09
N SER A 92 8.11 -4.05 -5.33
CA SER A 92 7.19 -4.40 -6.42
C SER A 92 6.07 -5.32 -5.93
N VAL A 93 4.89 -5.22 -6.53
CA VAL A 93 3.80 -6.18 -6.34
C VAL A 93 3.86 -7.17 -7.50
N ARG A 94 3.95 -8.47 -7.20
CA ARG A 94 3.90 -9.56 -8.17
C ARG A 94 2.61 -10.34 -8.02
N ASP A 95 2.19 -10.95 -9.12
CA ASP A 95 1.09 -11.90 -9.10
C ASP A 95 1.51 -13.17 -8.36
N GLY A 96 0.70 -13.61 -7.42
CA GLY A 96 0.88 -14.84 -6.69
C GLY A 96 -0.40 -15.67 -6.76
N ILE A 97 -0.25 -16.99 -6.67
CA ILE A 97 -1.34 -17.97 -6.78
C ILE A 97 -2.48 -17.63 -5.79
N ASP A 98 -2.14 -17.32 -4.54
CA ASP A 98 -3.11 -17.00 -3.49
C ASP A 98 -3.39 -15.50 -3.29
N GLY A 99 -2.77 -14.62 -4.10
CA GLY A 99 -2.88 -13.17 -3.91
C GLY A 99 -1.60 -12.38 -4.18
N PRO A 100 -1.60 -11.06 -3.92
CA PRO A 100 -0.49 -10.18 -4.22
C PRO A 100 0.76 -10.52 -3.40
N LYS A 101 1.88 -10.74 -4.07
CA LYS A 101 3.19 -10.97 -3.44
C LYS A 101 4.03 -9.70 -3.52
N ARG A 102 4.30 -9.08 -2.37
CA ARG A 102 5.27 -7.98 -2.29
C ARG A 102 6.68 -8.54 -2.38
N VAL A 103 7.42 -8.10 -3.38
CA VAL A 103 8.84 -8.42 -3.54
C VAL A 103 9.64 -7.14 -3.33
N GLU A 104 10.56 -7.19 -2.38
CA GLU A 104 11.53 -6.13 -2.14
C GLU A 104 12.87 -6.54 -2.74
N ASN A 105 13.26 -5.85 -3.81
CA ASN A 105 14.59 -5.97 -4.37
C ASN A 105 15.47 -4.92 -3.72
N LYS A 106 16.44 -5.40 -2.93
CA LYS A 106 17.49 -4.57 -2.32
C LYS A 106 18.47 -4.18 -3.41
N GLN A 107 18.18 -3.12 -4.17
CA GLN A 107 19.19 -2.44 -4.98
C GLN A 107 20.13 -1.71 -4.00
N GLN A 108 21.12 -2.43 -3.45
CA GLN A 108 22.19 -1.87 -2.63
C GLN A 108 23.20 -1.14 -3.52
N GLN A 109 22.73 -0.18 -4.32
CA GLN A 109 23.63 0.81 -4.88
C GLN A 109 23.89 1.82 -3.76
N ALA A 110 25.03 1.63 -3.09
CA ALA A 110 25.64 2.73 -2.36
C ALA A 110 25.87 3.83 -3.40
N PHE A 111 25.20 4.96 -3.24
CA PHE A 111 25.68 6.17 -3.88
C PHE A 111 27.08 6.42 -3.29
N GLY A 112 28.09 6.36 -4.15
CA GLY A 112 29.50 6.57 -3.84
C GLY A 112 29.79 8.05 -3.68
#